data_AF-A0A3D2A491-F1
#
_entry.id   AF-A0A3D2A491-F1
#
_cell.length_a   1.000
_cell.length_b   1.000
_cell.length_c   1.000
_cell.angle_alpha   90.00
_cell.angle_beta   90.00
_cell.angle_gamma   90.00
#
_symmetry.space_group_name_H-M   'P 1'
#
loop_
_entity.id
_entity.type
_entity.pdbx_description
1 polymer ?
#
loop_
_entity_poly.entity_id
_entity_poly.type
_entity_poly.pdbx_seq_one_letter_code
_entity_poly.pdbx_strand_id
1 'polypeptide(L)' 'MPQLSMHPSIVKNLVGQSRQCCAQTLSGQGIDSIAFGHWLAIPSQQLLLIFRHQQCVAIDTYPLAA' A
#
# COMPACT_ATOMS: atom_id res chain seq x y z
N MET A 1 -1.22 17.44 17.18
CA MET A 1 -0.99 16.14 16.53
C MET A 1 -0.27 16.43 15.22
N PRO A 2 1.05 16.20 15.08
CA PRO A 2 1.70 16.46 13.81
C PRO A 2 1.19 15.42 12.81
N GLN A 3 0.51 15.91 11.79
CA GLN A 3 0.14 15.18 10.59
C GLN A 3 1.42 14.61 10.00
N LEU A 4 1.64 13.29 10.18
CA LEU A 4 2.69 12.56 9.52
C LEU A 4 2.41 12.62 8.02
N SER A 5 3.00 13.62 7.38
CA SER A 5 3.12 13.73 5.93
C SER A 5 3.93 12.53 5.44
N MET A 6 3.28 11.39 5.27
CA MET A 6 3.93 10.21 4.75
C MET A 6 4.43 10.51 3.35
N HIS A 7 5.74 10.32 3.16
CA HIS A 7 6.41 10.53 1.90
C HIS A 7 5.77 9.63 0.83
N PRO A 8 5.20 10.17 -0.26
CA PRO A 8 4.69 9.39 -1.40
C PRO A 8 5.78 8.53 -2.08
N SER A 9 7.03 8.67 -1.66
CA SER A 9 8.20 7.91 -2.12
C SER A 9 8.14 6.42 -1.72
N ILE A 10 7.68 6.09 -0.51
CA ILE A 10 7.72 4.71 -0.02
C ILE A 10 6.77 3.81 -0.81
N VAL A 11 5.56 4.28 -1.07
CA VAL A 11 4.57 3.47 -1.79
C VAL A 11 5.02 3.27 -3.23
N LYS A 12 5.60 4.29 -3.89
CA LYS A 12 6.18 4.15 -5.24
C LYS A 12 7.27 3.07 -5.32
N ASN A 13 8.05 2.87 -4.26
CA ASN A 13 9.10 1.85 -4.20
C ASN A 13 8.56 0.42 -4.00
N LEU A 14 7.24 0.27 -3.79
CA LEU A 14 6.60 -1.04 -3.63
C LEU A 14 6.32 -1.72 -4.97
N VAL A 15 6.34 -0.99 -6.10
CA VAL A 15 6.18 -1.60 -7.43
C VAL A 15 7.34 -2.55 -7.70
N GLY A 16 7.03 -3.76 -8.17
CA GLY A 16 7.98 -4.85 -8.42
C GLY A 16 8.28 -5.71 -7.18
N GLN A 17 7.93 -5.25 -5.97
CA GLN A 17 8.14 -6.01 -4.74
C GLN A 17 7.10 -7.12 -4.56
N SER A 18 7.48 -8.14 -3.77
CA SER A 18 6.53 -9.19 -3.41
C SER A 18 5.46 -8.67 -2.44
N ARG A 19 4.31 -9.34 -2.39
CA ARG A 19 3.24 -9.02 -1.44
C ARG A 19 3.70 -9.05 0.02
N GLN A 20 4.51 -10.05 0.38
CA GLN A 20 5.05 -10.17 1.73
C GLN A 20 6.00 -9.01 2.05
N CYS A 21 6.86 -8.64 1.09
CA CYS A 21 7.75 -7.50 1.25
C CYS A 21 6.95 -6.20 1.41
N CYS A 22 5.94 -5.96 0.57
CA CYS A 22 5.07 -4.79 0.70
C CYS A 22 4.39 -4.73 2.07
N ALA A 23 3.80 -5.83 2.53
CA ALA A 23 3.14 -5.90 3.83
C ALA A 23 4.11 -5.64 5.00
N GLN A 24 5.33 -6.21 4.93
CA GLN A 24 6.37 -5.96 5.94
C GLN A 24 6.86 -4.52 5.93
N THR A 25 7.10 -3.94 4.74
CA THR A 25 7.53 -2.54 4.62
C THR A 25 6.47 -1.59 5.18
N LEU A 26 5.19 -1.84 4.89
CA LEU A 26 4.08 -1.03 5.41
C LEU A 26 3.96 -1.19 6.93
N SER A 27 3.98 -2.43 7.43
CA SER A 27 3.92 -2.70 8.88
C SER A 27 5.10 -2.09 9.64
N GLY A 28 6.32 -2.18 9.09
CA GLY A 28 7.51 -1.56 9.69
C GLY A 28 7.48 -0.03 9.72
N GLN A 29 6.60 0.59 8.93
CA GLN A 29 6.34 2.03 8.92
C GLN A 29 5.10 2.40 9.76
N GLY A 30 4.48 1.44 10.44
CA GLY A 30 3.22 1.65 11.17
C GLY A 30 2.03 1.94 10.26
N ILE A 31 2.08 1.51 8.99
CA ILE A 31 0.98 1.65 8.04
C ILE A 31 0.14 0.39 8.07
N ASP A 32 -1.10 0.53 8.54
CA ASP A 32 -2.08 -0.54 8.44
C ASP A 32 -2.50 -0.77 6.99
N SER A 33 -2.55 -2.05 6.60
CA SER A 33 -2.96 -2.45 5.27
C SER A 33 -3.90 -3.65 5.34
N ILE A 34 -4.89 -3.67 4.44
CA ILE A 34 -5.92 -4.69 4.36
C ILE A 34 -5.66 -5.52 3.12
N ALA A 35 -5.33 -6.79 3.32
CA ALA A 35 -5.12 -7.76 2.26
C ALA A 35 -6.48 -8.32 1.77
N PHE A 36 -6.80 -8.16 0.48
CA PHE A 36 -8.00 -8.76 -0.12
C PHE A 36 -7.72 -9.29 -1.53
N GLY A 37 -7.83 -10.60 -1.72
CA GLY A 37 -7.56 -11.24 -3.01
C GLY A 37 -6.17 -10.88 -3.56
N HIS A 38 -6.15 -10.20 -4.69
CA HIS A 38 -4.95 -9.69 -5.39
C HIS A 38 -4.56 -8.27 -4.98
N TRP A 39 -5.20 -7.70 -3.97
CA TRP A 39 -5.02 -6.31 -3.59
C TRP A 39 -4.54 -6.19 -2.14
N LEU A 40 -3.88 -5.07 -1.88
CA LEU A 40 -3.54 -4.61 -0.54
C LEU A 40 -3.94 -3.14 -0.43
N ALA A 41 -5.03 -2.88 0.29
CA ALA A 41 -5.54 -1.54 0.50
C ALA A 41 -4.81 -0.87 1.67
N ILE A 42 -4.52 0.42 1.55
CA ILE A 42 -3.98 1.28 2.60
C ILE A 42 -5.04 2.37 2.85
N PRO A 43 -5.99 2.14 3.78
CA PRO A 43 -7.13 3.05 3.99
C PRO A 43 -6.73 4.46 4.41
N SER A 44 -5.72 4.56 5.28
CA SER A 44 -5.20 5.85 5.76
C SER A 44 -4.67 6.75 4.64
N GLN A 45 -4.29 6.16 3.50
CA GLN A 45 -3.71 6.87 2.35
C GLN A 45 -4.60 6.81 1.11
N GLN A 46 -5.73 6.10 1.16
CA GLN A 46 -6.62 5.88 0.01
C GLN A 46 -5.88 5.25 -1.19
N LEU A 47 -4.91 4.39 -0.89
CA LEU A 47 -4.07 3.72 -1.89
C LEU A 47 -4.36 2.23 -1.96
N LEU A 48 -4.32 1.69 -3.16
CA LEU A 48 -4.52 0.28 -3.47
C LEU A 48 -3.30 -0.25 -4.20
N LEU A 49 -2.59 -1.18 -3.58
CA LEU A 49 -1.54 -1.93 -4.26
C LEU A 49 -2.18 -3.13 -4.96
N ILE A 50 -1.87 -3.27 -6.24
CA ILE A 50 -2.40 -4.32 -7.11
C ILE A 50 -1.29 -5.33 -7.35
N PHE A 51 -1.58 -6.60 -7.06
CA PHE A 51 -0.63 -7.70 -7.19
C PHE A 51 -1.02 -8.65 -8.32
N ARG A 52 -0.04 -9.07 -9.10
CA ARG A 52 -0.17 -10.15 -10.09
C ARG A 52 0.93 -11.18 -9.82
N HIS A 53 0.57 -12.44 -9.66
CA HIS A 53 1.51 -13.52 -9.31
C HIS A 53 2.43 -13.16 -8.13
N GLN A 54 1.87 -12.57 -7.06
CA GLN A 54 2.57 -12.13 -5.85
C GLN A 54 3.48 -10.89 -6.01
N GLN A 55 3.60 -10.28 -7.19
CA GLN A 55 4.36 -9.04 -7.39
C GLN A 55 3.43 -7.83 -7.48
N CYS A 56 3.78 -6.73 -6.84
CA CYS A 56 3.08 -5.46 -6.96
C CYS A 56 3.33 -4.91 -8.37
N VAL A 57 2.27 -4.81 -9.18
CA VAL A 57 2.37 -4.36 -10.57
C VAL A 57 1.90 -2.92 -10.75
N ALA A 58 1.06 -2.43 -9.83
CA ALA A 58 0.52 -1.09 -9.88
C ALA A 58 0.13 -0.62 -8.48
N ILE A 59 0.09 0.69 -8.32
CA ILE A 59 -0.49 1.37 -7.18
C ILE A 59 -1.52 2.32 -7.76
N ASP A 60 -2.74 2.23 -7.25
CA ASP A 60 -3.83 3.11 -7.63
C ASP A 60 -4.36 3.85 -6.41
N THR A 61 -5.04 4.98 -6.64
CA THR A 61 -5.83 5.64 -5.60
C THR A 61 -7.27 5.22 -5.73
N TYR A 62 -7.95 4.95 -4.61
CA TYR A 62 -9.38 4.71 -4.62
C TYR A 62 -10.10 5.78 -3.82
N PRO A 63 -11.18 6.38 -4.34
CA PRO A 63 -12.00 7.26 -3.53
C PRO A 63 -12.65 6.43 -2.42
N LEU A 64 -12.54 6.89 -1.17
CA LEU A 64 -13.39 6.37 -0.10
C LEU A 64 -14.84 6.66 -0.52
N ALA A 65 -15.62 5.61 -0.76
CA ALA A 65 -17.06 5.77 -0.92
C ALA A 65 -17.60 6.41 0.37
N ALA A 66 -18.27 7.55 0.20
CA ALA A 66 -18.85 8.36 1.28
C ALA A 66 -20.00 7.64 1.99
#